data_AF-A0A2E0TL41-F1
#
_entry.id   AF-A0A2E0TL41-F1
#
_cell.length_a   1.000
_cell.length_b   1.000
_cell.length_c   1.000
_cell.angle_alpha   90.00
_cell.angle_beta   90.00
_cell.angle_gamma   90.00
#
_symmetry.space_group_name_H-M   'P 1'
#
loop_
_entity.id
_entity.type
_entity.pdbx_description
1 polymer ?
#
loop_
_entity_poly.entity_id
_entity_poly.type
_entity_poly.pdbx_seq_one_letter_code
_entity_poly.pdbx_strand_id
1 'polypeptide(L)'
;MRFALRPLAALALLAAACGGSPPPPATDAHFHAIQRQEAVLDTRQGRALHGPCDEACPAAREGCAAAARICDIASSVDDTDARLRCEQAEERCRQYRSATERCECAP
;
A
#
# COMPACT_ATOMS: atom_id res chain seq x y z
N MET A 1 -6.22 -4.20 70.61
CA MET A 1 -6.92 -5.15 69.72
C MET A 1 -7.13 -4.50 68.36
N ARG A 2 -6.49 -5.10 67.34
CA ARG A 2 -6.75 -5.06 65.88
C ARG A 2 -6.93 -3.71 65.16
N PHE A 3 -5.79 -3.17 64.69
CA PHE A 3 -5.75 -2.28 63.52
C PHE A 3 -6.08 -3.09 62.26
N ALA A 4 -7.13 -2.70 61.53
CA ALA A 4 -7.43 -3.25 60.22
C ALA A 4 -6.73 -2.40 59.15
N LEU A 5 -5.59 -2.87 58.64
CA LEU A 5 -5.03 -2.35 57.39
C LEU A 5 -5.93 -2.78 56.23
N ARG A 6 -6.46 -1.80 55.49
CA ARG A 6 -7.10 -2.02 54.18
C ARG A 6 -6.04 -1.83 53.08
N PRO A 7 -5.69 -2.88 52.30
CA PRO A 7 -4.83 -2.75 51.14
C PRO A 7 -5.71 -2.75 49.89
N LEU A 8 -6.15 -1.59 49.40
CA LEU A 8 -6.96 -1.51 48.17
C LEU A 8 -6.78 -0.14 47.50
N ALA A 9 -5.68 -0.02 46.77
CA ALA A 9 -5.51 0.91 45.65
C ALA A 9 -4.41 0.30 44.76
N ALA A 10 -4.68 -0.86 44.16
CA ALA A 10 -5.20 -0.93 42.80
C ALA A 10 -4.38 -0.04 41.85
N LEU A 11 -3.38 -0.68 41.25
CA LEU A 11 -2.63 -0.24 40.08
C LEU A 11 -3.52 0.60 39.15
N ALA A 12 -3.23 1.89 39.05
CA ALA A 12 -3.60 2.69 37.88
C ALA A 12 -2.68 2.25 36.73
N LEU A 13 -3.00 1.08 36.15
CA LEU A 13 -2.42 0.58 34.92
C LEU A 13 -2.77 1.54 33.79
N LEU A 14 -1.78 2.36 33.44
CA LEU A 14 -1.40 2.78 32.09
C LEU A 14 -2.23 2.15 30.97
N ALA A 15 -3.36 2.78 30.63
CA ALA A 15 -4.04 2.59 29.36
C ALA A 15 -3.88 3.88 28.53
N ALA A 16 -2.62 4.27 28.27
CA ALA A 16 -2.32 5.08 27.11
C ALA A 16 -2.43 4.15 25.88
N ALA A 17 -3.67 3.78 25.56
CA ALA A 17 -3.98 3.11 24.32
C ALA A 17 -3.66 4.12 23.21
N CYS A 18 -2.54 3.90 22.52
CA CYS A 18 -2.29 4.43 21.18
C CYS A 18 -3.30 3.79 20.21
N GLY A 19 -4.59 4.06 20.42
CA GLY A 19 -5.70 3.59 19.60
C GLY A 19 -5.96 4.61 18.52
N GLY A 20 -5.15 4.57 17.46
CA GLY A 20 -5.57 5.20 16.21
C GLY A 20 -6.92 4.60 15.81
N SER A 21 -7.87 5.45 15.39
CA SER A 21 -9.13 4.95 14.86
C SER A 21 -8.84 4.00 13.70
N PRO A 22 -9.54 2.86 13.59
CA PRO A 22 -9.39 1.99 12.44
C PRO A 22 -9.70 2.79 11.16
N PRO A 23 -9.05 2.44 10.03
CA PRO A 23 -9.33 3.12 8.78
C PRO A 23 -10.81 2.95 8.40
N PRO A 24 -11.42 3.96 7.76
CA PRO A 24 -12.81 3.89 7.35
C PRO A 24 -13.03 2.81 6.28
N PRO A 25 -14.26 2.33 6.07
CA PRO A 25 -14.56 1.45 4.94
C PRO A 25 -14.29 2.15 3.60
N ALA A 26 -14.03 1.37 2.55
CA ALA A 26 -13.87 1.90 1.22
C ALA A 26 -15.15 2.59 0.71
N THR A 27 -14.97 3.54 -0.21
CA THR A 27 -16.04 4.28 -0.88
C THR A 27 -15.87 4.13 -2.38
N ASP A 28 -16.90 4.47 -3.15
CA ASP A 28 -16.83 4.50 -4.62
C ASP A 28 -15.69 5.40 -5.12
N ALA A 29 -15.36 6.47 -4.39
CA ALA A 29 -14.24 7.34 -4.74
C ALA A 29 -12.89 6.63 -4.63
N HIS A 30 -12.70 5.80 -3.59
CA HIS A 30 -11.49 4.97 -3.42
C HIS A 30 -11.39 3.93 -4.54
N PHE A 31 -12.50 3.24 -4.84
CA PHE A 31 -12.58 2.27 -5.93
C PHE A 31 -12.20 2.89 -7.28
N HIS A 32 -12.80 4.03 -7.65
CA HIS A 32 -12.45 4.73 -8.88
C HIS A 32 -11.02 5.26 -8.88
N ALA A 33 -10.47 5.65 -7.72
CA ALA A 33 -9.09 6.07 -7.62
C ALA A 33 -8.12 4.91 -7.90
N ILE A 34 -8.39 3.72 -7.36
CA ILE A 34 -7.61 2.52 -7.65
C ILE A 34 -7.71 2.15 -9.13
N GLN A 35 -8.92 2.09 -9.70
CA GLN A 35 -9.12 1.78 -11.12
C GLN A 35 -8.34 2.70 -12.07
N ARG A 36 -8.25 4.00 -11.76
CA ARG A 36 -7.43 4.92 -12.55
C ARG A 36 -5.96 4.55 -12.54
N GLN A 37 -5.42 4.09 -11.41
CA GLN A 37 -4.03 3.66 -11.32
C GLN A 37 -3.81 2.28 -11.98
N GLU A 38 -4.79 1.38 -11.89
CA GLU A 38 -4.76 0.11 -12.62
C GLU A 38 -4.71 0.33 -14.13
N ALA A 39 -5.49 1.27 -14.66
CA ALA A 39 -5.44 1.65 -16.07
C ALA A 39 -4.06 2.21 -16.47
N VAL A 40 -3.37 2.91 -15.57
CA VAL A 40 -1.99 3.35 -15.79
C VAL A 40 -1.05 2.15 -15.87
N LEU A 41 -1.13 1.19 -14.92
CA LEU A 41 -0.34 -0.05 -14.98
C LEU A 41 -0.55 -0.78 -16.30
N ASP A 42 -1.81 -0.97 -16.72
CA ASP A 42 -2.16 -1.63 -17.98
C ASP A 42 -1.56 -0.93 -19.18
N THR A 43 -1.67 0.40 -19.23
CA THR A 43 -1.14 1.22 -20.32
C THR A 43 0.39 1.12 -20.43
N ARG A 44 1.09 0.95 -19.30
CA ARG A 44 2.57 0.86 -19.29
C ARG A 44 3.11 -0.54 -19.52
N GLN A 45 2.31 -1.58 -19.29
CA GLN A 45 2.77 -2.97 -19.34
C GLN A 45 3.52 -3.34 -20.62
N GLY A 46 2.95 -3.06 -21.79
CA GLY A 46 3.56 -3.45 -23.06
C GLY A 46 4.97 -2.87 -23.24
N ARG A 47 5.12 -1.57 -22.93
CA ARG A 47 6.42 -0.87 -23.03
C ARG A 47 7.38 -1.33 -21.94
N ALA A 48 6.92 -1.49 -20.70
CA ALA A 48 7.77 -1.91 -19.58
C ALA A 48 8.33 -3.34 -19.79
N LEU A 49 7.52 -4.27 -20.31
CA LEU A 49 7.92 -5.67 -20.47
C LEU A 49 8.71 -5.92 -21.76
N HIS A 50 8.36 -5.22 -22.85
CA HIS A 50 8.83 -5.58 -24.20
C HIS A 50 9.47 -4.42 -24.97
N GLY A 51 9.41 -3.20 -24.45
CA GLY A 51 9.99 -2.04 -25.12
C GLY A 51 11.53 -2.04 -25.14
N PRO A 52 12.13 -1.21 -26.00
CA PRO A 52 13.56 -0.88 -25.92
C PRO A 52 13.85 -0.14 -24.60
N CYS A 53 15.11 -0.15 -24.15
CA CYS A 53 15.45 0.31 -22.78
C CYS A 53 15.08 1.78 -22.50
N ASP A 54 15.18 2.65 -23.49
CA ASP A 54 14.79 4.06 -23.41
C ASP A 54 13.29 4.26 -23.18
N GLU A 55 12.44 3.33 -23.62
CA GLU A 55 11.00 3.32 -23.36
C GLU A 55 10.61 2.47 -22.14
N ALA A 56 11.30 1.34 -21.93
CA ALA A 56 10.99 0.39 -20.88
C ALA A 56 11.27 0.95 -19.49
N CYS A 57 12.41 1.63 -19.29
CA CYS A 57 12.75 2.26 -18.00
C CYS A 57 11.70 3.29 -17.53
N PRO A 58 11.31 4.31 -18.32
CA PRO A 58 10.26 5.24 -17.89
C PRO A 58 8.91 4.55 -17.71
N ALA A 59 8.54 3.60 -18.57
CA ALA A 59 7.29 2.86 -18.42
C ALA A 59 7.24 2.05 -17.12
N ALA A 60 8.35 1.38 -16.76
CA ALA A 60 8.48 0.64 -15.50
C ALA A 60 8.39 1.57 -14.28
N ARG A 61 9.07 2.73 -14.30
CA ARG A 61 8.98 3.72 -13.22
C ARG A 61 7.57 4.26 -13.05
N GLU A 62 6.92 4.65 -14.14
CA GLU A 62 5.54 5.15 -14.11
C GLU A 62 4.54 4.09 -13.64
N GLY A 63 4.72 2.84 -14.09
CA GLY A 63 3.93 1.70 -13.60
C GLY A 63 4.13 1.46 -12.10
N CYS A 64 5.37 1.42 -11.62
CA CYS A 64 5.67 1.28 -10.20
C CYS A 64 5.14 2.44 -9.35
N ALA A 65 5.16 3.67 -9.86
CA ALA A 65 4.55 4.81 -9.18
C ALA A 65 3.02 4.69 -9.09
N ALA A 66 2.37 4.11 -10.11
CA ALA A 66 0.94 3.81 -10.05
C ALA A 66 0.64 2.71 -9.02
N ALA A 67 1.46 1.66 -8.95
CA ALA A 67 1.34 0.62 -7.93
C ALA A 67 1.45 1.18 -6.51
N ALA A 68 2.44 2.04 -6.26
CA ALA A 68 2.59 2.72 -4.97
C ALA A 68 1.32 3.49 -4.58
N ARG A 69 0.72 4.24 -5.52
CA ARG A 69 -0.52 4.98 -5.27
C ARG A 69 -1.72 4.06 -4.97
N ILE A 70 -1.79 2.87 -5.58
CA ILE A 70 -2.83 1.88 -5.23
C ILE A 70 -2.67 1.46 -3.77
N CYS A 71 -1.44 1.16 -3.36
CA CYS A 71 -1.12 0.76 -1.99
C CYS A 71 -1.36 1.87 -0.96
N ASP A 72 -1.05 3.12 -1.31
CA ASP A 72 -1.38 4.27 -0.47
C ASP A 72 -2.88 4.37 -0.22
N ILE A 73 -3.71 4.23 -1.27
CA ILE A 73 -5.18 4.23 -1.14
C ILE A 73 -5.63 3.03 -0.31
N ALA A 74 -5.11 1.83 -0.60
CA ALA A 74 -5.48 0.61 0.11
C ALA A 74 -5.16 0.70 1.61
N SER A 75 -4.05 1.33 1.99
CA SER A 75 -3.67 1.53 3.39
C SER A 75 -4.57 2.52 4.14
N SER A 76 -5.32 3.34 3.40
CA SER A 76 -6.21 4.36 3.96
C SER A 76 -7.63 3.86 4.26
N VAL A 77 -7.95 2.61 3.91
CA VAL A 77 -9.28 2.01 4.06
C VAL A 77 -9.22 0.61 4.68
N ASP A 78 -10.25 0.22 5.43
CA ASP A 78 -10.44 -1.17 5.86
C ASP A 78 -11.21 -1.94 4.78
N ASP A 79 -10.51 -2.38 3.75
CA ASP A 79 -11.10 -3.10 2.63
C ASP A 79 -10.17 -4.19 2.07
N THR A 80 -10.69 -5.43 2.01
CA THR A 80 -9.91 -6.59 1.55
C THR A 80 -9.63 -6.56 0.04
N ASP A 81 -10.57 -6.05 -0.77
CA ASP A 81 -10.37 -5.93 -2.22
C ASP A 81 -9.26 -4.90 -2.52
N ALA A 82 -9.29 -3.75 -1.84
CA ALA A 82 -8.24 -2.74 -1.95
C ALA A 82 -6.84 -3.30 -1.62
N ARG A 83 -6.73 -4.11 -0.55
CA ARG A 83 -5.48 -4.79 -0.21
C ARG A 83 -5.01 -5.76 -1.30
N LEU A 84 -5.91 -6.60 -1.82
CA LEU A 84 -5.57 -7.55 -2.88
C LEU A 84 -5.12 -6.83 -4.17
N ARG A 85 -5.73 -5.69 -4.49
CA ARG A 85 -5.33 -4.85 -5.62
C ARG A 85 -3.94 -4.24 -5.42
N CYS A 86 -3.59 -3.83 -4.20
CA CYS A 86 -2.23 -3.41 -3.87
C CYS A 86 -1.22 -4.55 -4.10
N GLU A 87 -1.47 -5.75 -3.57
CA GLU A 87 -0.58 -6.92 -3.76
C GLU A 87 -0.35 -7.24 -5.24
N GLN A 88 -1.43 -7.20 -6.04
CA GLN A 88 -1.35 -7.39 -7.49
C GLN A 88 -0.55 -6.29 -8.19
N ALA A 89 -0.73 -5.04 -7.77
CA ALA A 89 0.00 -3.90 -8.31
C ALA A 89 1.50 -3.98 -7.99
N GLU A 90 1.86 -4.38 -6.77
CA GLU A 90 3.25 -4.61 -6.36
C GLU A 90 3.91 -5.73 -7.16
N GLU A 91 3.19 -6.84 -7.39
CA GLU A 91 3.66 -7.93 -8.26
C GLU A 91 3.95 -7.43 -9.68
N ARG A 92 3.06 -6.62 -10.27
CA ARG A 92 3.30 -6.04 -11.60
C ARG A 92 4.49 -5.09 -11.61
N CYS A 93 4.66 -4.26 -10.57
CA CYS A 93 5.85 -3.42 -10.45
C CYS A 93 7.14 -4.27 -10.37
N ARG A 94 7.13 -5.38 -9.62
CA ARG A 94 8.27 -6.31 -9.56
C ARG A 94 8.57 -6.89 -10.94
N GLN A 95 7.56 -7.31 -11.69
CA GLN A 95 7.73 -7.79 -13.07
C GLN A 95 8.34 -6.73 -13.98
N TYR A 96 7.90 -5.47 -13.88
CA TYR A 96 8.47 -4.37 -14.66
C TYR A 96 9.94 -4.14 -14.31
N ARG A 97 10.27 -4.08 -13.02
CA ARG A 97 11.66 -3.92 -12.57
C ARG A 97 12.54 -5.04 -13.11
N SER A 98 12.12 -6.29 -12.95
CA SER A 98 12.87 -7.45 -13.44
C SER A 98 13.02 -7.45 -14.97
N ALA A 99 11.98 -7.07 -15.72
CA ALA A 99 12.09 -6.92 -17.17
C ALA A 99 13.13 -5.85 -17.56
N THR A 100 13.27 -4.80 -16.74
CA THR A 100 14.22 -3.72 -16.98
C THR A 100 15.59 -3.89 -16.34
N GLU A 101 15.89 -5.01 -15.66
CA GLU A 101 17.23 -5.24 -15.04
C GLU A 101 18.37 -5.20 -16.07
N ARG A 102 18.08 -5.55 -17.32
CA ARG A 102 19.01 -5.46 -18.46
C ARG A 102 19.31 -4.02 -18.90
N CYS A 103 18.48 -3.09 -18.47
CA CYS A 103 18.57 -1.68 -18.82
C CYS A 103 19.18 -0.96 -17.61
N GLU A 104 20.22 -0.15 -17.83
CA GLU A 104 20.85 0.66 -16.78
C GLU A 104 19.92 1.82 -16.39
N CYS A 105 18.73 1.51 -15.88
CA CYS A 105 17.71 2.47 -15.53
C CYS A 105 18.18 3.31 -14.35
N ALA A 106 18.19 4.63 -14.53
CA ALA A 106 18.32 5.53 -13.40
C ALA A 106 17.18 5.29 -12.39
N PRO A 107 17.49 5.33 -11.08
CA PRO A 107 16.51 5.14 -10.01
C PRO A 107 15.35 6.14 -10.08
#